data_AF-W2YWN3-F1
#
_entry.id   AF-W2YWN3-F1
#
_cell.length_a   1.000
_cell.length_b   1.000
_cell.length_c   1.000
_cell.angle_alpha   90.00
_cell.angle_beta   90.00
_cell.angle_gamma   90.00
#
_symmetry.space_group_name_H-M   'P 1'
#
loop_
_entity.id
_entity.type
_entity.pdbx_description
1 polymer ?
#
loop_
_entity_poly.entity_id
_entity_poly.type
_entity_poly.pdbx_seq_one_letter_code
_entity_poly.pdbx_strand_id
1 'polypeptide(L)'
;MNQSLQDFDAVDKVESGYGGLPESPKTTAFVPTERTGMSRFAVQSVHLRECFAEFLGTFVMIVFGMGVNNQVTNSQDANGTWLSINMCWGIGVLIGVYCSEGISGANLNTAVTLAHCVYGRLPWWKAPGYMISQLLGAFCGAFIIYVMQYQNLN
;
A
#
# COMPACT_ATOMS: atom_id res chain seq x y z
N MET A 1 28.75 27.54 -29.60
CA MET A 1 28.96 26.07 -29.65
C MET A 1 27.66 25.25 -29.65
N ASN A 2 26.47 25.87 -29.56
CA ASN A 2 25.17 25.17 -29.61
C ASN A 2 24.39 25.34 -30.93
N GLN A 3 24.91 26.14 -31.87
CA GLN A 3 24.19 26.47 -33.12
C GLN A 3 24.44 25.42 -34.22
N SER A 4 25.60 24.75 -34.18
CA SER A 4 25.96 23.69 -35.13
C SER A 4 25.26 22.35 -34.87
N LEU A 5 24.87 22.06 -33.63
CA LEU A 5 24.13 20.84 -33.28
C LEU A 5 22.66 20.93 -33.69
N GLN A 6 22.08 22.13 -33.65
CA GLN A 6 20.70 22.36 -34.11
C GLN A 6 20.59 22.25 -35.64
N ASP A 7 21.62 22.70 -36.36
CA ASP A 7 21.69 22.55 -37.82
C ASP A 7 21.86 21.07 -38.21
N PHE A 8 22.68 20.30 -37.49
CA PHE A 8 22.84 18.86 -37.73
C PHE A 8 21.55 18.08 -37.48
N ASP A 9 20.85 18.33 -36.37
CA ASP A 9 19.55 17.70 -36.07
C ASP A 9 18.47 18.08 -37.10
N ALA A 10 18.51 19.30 -37.64
CA ALA A 10 17.58 19.75 -38.67
C ALA A 10 17.84 19.08 -40.02
N VAL A 11 19.11 18.92 -40.40
CA VAL A 11 19.52 18.23 -41.63
C VAL A 11 19.15 16.74 -41.58
N ASP A 12 19.39 16.05 -40.46
CA ASP A 12 19.00 14.64 -40.28
C ASP A 12 17.49 14.42 -40.38
N LYS A 13 16.69 15.34 -39.83
CA LYS A 13 15.21 15.28 -39.93
C LYS A 13 14.70 15.48 -41.36
N VAL A 14 15.40 16.26 -42.18
CA VAL A 14 15.05 16.51 -43.59
C VAL A 14 15.46 15.33 -44.47
N GLU A 15 16.64 14.74 -44.23
CA GLU A 15 17.15 13.59 -45.00
C GLU A 15 16.37 12.30 -44.71
N SER A 16 15.90 12.11 -43.47
CA SER A 16 15.14 10.93 -43.05
C SER A 16 13.65 10.94 -43.47
N GLY A 17 13.17 12.00 -44.13
CA GLY A 17 11.77 12.10 -44.60
C GLY A 17 10.73 12.26 -43.48
N TYR A 18 11.16 12.48 -42.24
CA TYR A 18 10.30 12.66 -41.06
C TYR A 18 9.97 14.13 -40.74
N GLY A 19 10.40 15.09 -41.57
CA GLY A 19 10.20 16.52 -41.36
C GLY A 19 8.75 17.01 -41.32
N GLY A 20 7.76 16.14 -41.57
CA GLY A 20 6.33 16.44 -41.54
C GLY A 20 5.55 15.84 -40.37
N LEU A 21 6.18 15.07 -39.47
CA LEU A 21 5.48 14.57 -38.29
C LEU A 21 5.26 15.72 -37.29
N PRO A 22 4.07 15.84 -36.68
CA PRO A 22 3.88 16.76 -35.57
C PRO A 22 4.90 16.41 -34.49
N GLU A 23 5.71 17.39 -34.08
CA GLU A 23 6.67 17.15 -33.01
C GLU A 23 5.89 16.67 -31.78
N SER A 24 6.18 15.45 -31.33
CA SER A 24 5.71 14.98 -30.03
C SER A 24 6.13 16.03 -29.00
N PRO A 25 5.19 16.57 -28.19
CA PRO A 25 5.52 17.63 -27.24
C PRO A 25 6.63 17.13 -26.32
N LYS A 26 7.85 17.60 -26.57
CA LYS A 26 8.98 17.37 -25.68
C LYS A 26 8.64 18.08 -24.38
N THR A 27 8.53 17.30 -23.30
CA THR A 27 8.29 17.77 -21.95
C THR A 27 6.87 18.32 -21.78
N THR A 28 5.91 17.44 -21.50
CA THR A 28 4.78 17.81 -20.65
C THR A 28 5.36 18.35 -19.34
N ALA A 29 5.49 19.67 -19.27
CA ALA A 29 5.74 20.36 -18.03
C ALA A 29 4.76 19.82 -17.00
N PHE A 30 5.28 19.40 -15.85
CA PHE A 30 4.49 19.06 -14.68
C PHE A 30 3.54 20.23 -14.41
N VAL A 31 2.28 20.08 -14.82
CA VAL A 31 1.21 21.02 -14.50
C VAL A 31 1.07 20.94 -12.99
N PRO A 32 1.35 22.01 -12.23
CA PRO A 32 1.04 22.02 -10.82
C PRO A 32 -0.47 21.88 -10.74
N THR A 33 -0.96 20.71 -10.36
CA THR A 33 -2.38 20.51 -10.07
C THR A 33 -2.76 21.58 -9.06
N GLU A 34 -3.65 22.48 -9.49
CA GLU A 34 -4.25 23.50 -8.65
C GLU A 34 -4.66 22.82 -7.33
N ARG A 35 -4.14 23.29 -6.20
CA ARG A 35 -4.51 22.76 -4.88
C ARG A 35 -5.92 23.24 -4.58
N THR A 36 -6.92 22.64 -5.24
CA THR A 36 -8.33 22.85 -4.96
C THR A 36 -8.54 22.62 -3.46
N GLY A 37 -9.12 23.63 -2.80
CA GLY A 37 -9.12 23.83 -1.35
C GLY A 37 -9.12 22.55 -0.52
N MET A 38 -8.03 22.31 0.19
CA MET A 38 -7.88 21.14 1.02
C MET A 38 -8.86 21.22 2.19
N SER A 39 -9.81 20.27 2.23
CA SER A 39 -10.65 19.99 3.40
C SER A 39 -9.78 19.94 4.67
N ARG A 40 -10.24 20.54 5.77
CA ARG A 40 -9.48 20.69 7.04
C ARG A 40 -8.95 19.36 7.63
N PHE A 41 -9.44 18.23 7.13
CA PHE A 41 -9.08 16.88 7.56
C PHE A 41 -8.08 16.16 6.64
N ALA A 42 -7.63 16.79 5.56
CA ALA A 42 -6.65 16.18 4.66
C ALA A 42 -5.26 16.13 5.31
N VAL A 43 -4.81 14.93 5.67
CA VAL A 43 -3.46 14.70 6.20
C VAL A 43 -2.42 15.12 5.14
N GLN A 44 -1.70 16.19 5.42
CA GLN A 44 -0.71 16.79 4.52
C GLN A 44 0.58 15.96 4.42
N SER A 45 0.90 15.17 5.44
CA SER A 45 2.13 14.38 5.49
C SER A 45 1.95 13.01 4.83
N VAL A 46 2.73 12.76 3.78
CA VAL A 46 2.72 11.49 3.04
C VAL A 46 3.02 10.31 3.96
N HIS A 47 3.99 10.47 4.86
CA HIS A 47 4.39 9.46 5.85
C HIS A 47 3.26 9.04 6.81
N LEU A 48 2.45 10.00 7.25
CA LEU A 48 1.37 9.68 8.19
C LEU A 48 0.24 8.94 7.48
N ARG A 49 -0.05 9.31 6.22
CA ARG A 49 -0.99 8.57 5.36
C ARG A 49 -0.52 7.14 5.11
N GLU A 50 0.77 6.96 4.84
CA GLU A 50 1.39 5.63 4.73
C GLU A 50 1.20 4.81 6.01
N CYS A 51 1.53 5.37 7.20
CA CYS A 51 1.35 4.68 8.47
C CYS A 51 -0.13 4.32 8.76
N PHE A 52 -1.08 5.20 8.43
CA PHE A 52 -2.50 4.89 8.59
C PHE A 52 -2.98 3.79 7.65
N ALA A 53 -2.47 3.76 6.42
CA ALA A 53 -2.79 2.71 5.47
C ALA A 53 -2.26 1.34 5.93
N GLU A 54 -1.03 1.31 6.46
CA GLU A 54 -0.43 0.11 7.05
C GLU A 54 -1.18 -0.34 8.31
N PHE A 55 -1.54 0.58 9.20
CA PHE A 55 -2.37 0.28 10.37
C PHE A 55 -3.70 -0.35 9.97
N LEU A 56 -4.43 0.27 9.02
CA LEU A 56 -5.75 -0.19 8.60
C LEU A 56 -5.65 -1.55 7.89
N GLY A 57 -4.67 -1.72 7.01
CA GLY A 57 -4.46 -2.98 6.31
C GLY A 57 -4.13 -4.13 7.26
N THR A 58 -3.20 -3.93 8.21
CA THR A 58 -2.86 -4.95 9.21
C THR A 58 -4.03 -5.22 10.15
N PHE A 59 -4.79 -4.19 10.54
CA PHE A 59 -6.00 -4.35 11.34
C PHE A 59 -7.02 -5.26 10.65
N VAL A 60 -7.35 -4.98 9.39
CA VAL A 60 -8.32 -5.78 8.62
C VAL A 60 -7.82 -7.23 8.47
N MET A 61 -6.56 -7.43 8.09
CA MET A 61 -5.95 -8.75 7.95
C MET A 61 -6.08 -9.57 9.26
N ILE A 62 -5.77 -8.96 10.41
CA ILE A 62 -5.83 -9.64 11.71
C ILE A 62 -7.27 -9.90 12.16
N VAL A 63 -8.21 -8.99 11.93
CA VAL A 63 -9.63 -9.22 12.28
C VAL A 63 -10.19 -10.42 11.52
N PHE A 64 -9.93 -10.53 10.21
CA PHE A 64 -10.38 -11.69 9.43
C PHE A 64 -9.63 -12.99 9.81
N GLY A 65 -8.31 -12.94 9.96
CA GLY A 65 -7.50 -14.12 10.29
C GLY A 65 -7.76 -14.67 11.69
N MET A 66 -7.86 -13.81 12.70
CA MET A 66 -8.19 -14.23 14.07
C MET A 66 -9.67 -14.57 14.22
N GLY A 67 -10.56 -13.89 13.48
CA GLY A 67 -12.00 -14.15 13.48
C GLY A 67 -12.35 -15.56 13.02
N VAL A 68 -11.75 -16.04 11.93
CA VAL A 68 -11.96 -17.43 11.47
C VAL A 68 -11.40 -18.45 12.46
N ASN A 69 -10.23 -18.21 13.04
CA ASN A 69 -9.65 -19.10 14.05
C ASN A 69 -10.59 -19.24 15.26
N ASN A 70 -11.17 -18.13 15.70
CA ASN A 70 -12.12 -18.10 16.79
C ASN A 70 -13.42 -18.84 16.44
N GLN A 71 -13.95 -18.65 15.22
CA GLN A 71 -15.15 -19.37 14.75
C GLN A 71 -14.95 -20.89 14.75
N VAL A 72 -13.83 -21.38 14.23
CA VAL A 72 -13.53 -22.82 14.20
C VAL A 72 -13.36 -23.37 15.62
N THR A 73 -12.60 -22.68 16.47
CA THR A 73 -12.34 -23.11 17.85
C THR A 73 -13.62 -23.16 18.68
N ASN A 74 -14.46 -22.13 18.60
CA ASN A 74 -15.70 -22.04 19.39
C ASN A 74 -16.76 -23.05 18.94
N SER A 75 -16.70 -23.48 17.67
CA SER A 75 -17.63 -24.47 17.12
C SER A 75 -17.17 -25.93 17.26
N GLN A 76 -16.03 -26.20 17.90
CA GLN A 76 -15.44 -27.54 18.00
C GLN A 76 -15.35 -28.25 16.63
N ASP A 77 -14.86 -27.54 15.61
CA ASP A 77 -14.76 -28.02 14.22
C ASP A 77 -16.11 -28.37 13.53
N ALA A 78 -17.25 -28.04 14.15
CA ALA A 78 -18.57 -28.32 13.56
C ALA A 78 -18.97 -27.31 12.46
N ASN A 79 -18.56 -26.04 12.59
CA ASN A 79 -18.92 -24.97 11.65
C ASN A 79 -17.74 -24.47 10.80
N GLY A 80 -16.58 -25.09 10.91
CA GLY A 80 -15.41 -24.74 10.11
C GLY A 80 -14.34 -25.82 10.18
N THR A 81 -13.56 -25.94 9.11
CA THR A 81 -12.49 -26.94 9.00
C THR A 81 -11.17 -26.22 8.78
N TRP A 82 -10.06 -26.95 8.84
CA TRP A 82 -8.74 -26.39 8.54
C TRP A 82 -8.68 -25.69 7.16
N LEU A 83 -9.47 -26.13 6.19
CA LEU A 83 -9.57 -25.48 4.88
C LEU A 83 -10.18 -24.07 4.97
N SER A 84 -11.22 -23.87 5.79
CA SER A 84 -11.86 -22.55 5.91
C SER A 84 -10.92 -21.53 6.57
N ILE A 85 -10.08 -21.96 7.50
CA ILE A 85 -9.04 -21.13 8.12
C ILE A 85 -8.06 -20.62 7.05
N ASN A 86 -7.50 -21.53 6.24
CA ASN A 86 -6.54 -21.15 5.19
C ASN A 86 -7.16 -20.22 4.14
N MET A 87 -8.39 -20.51 3.71
CA MET A 87 -9.10 -19.68 2.74
C MET A 87 -9.39 -18.28 3.30
N CYS A 88 -9.86 -18.16 4.55
CA CYS A 88 -10.09 -16.87 5.17
C CYS A 88 -8.80 -16.09 5.42
N TRP A 89 -7.69 -16.75 5.78
CA TRP A 89 -6.39 -16.08 5.88
C TRP A 89 -5.93 -15.53 4.54
N GLY A 90 -6.04 -16.30 3.46
CA GLY A 90 -5.72 -15.83 2.11
C GLY A 90 -6.57 -14.63 1.67
N ILE A 91 -7.88 -14.69 1.90
CA ILE A 91 -8.80 -13.59 1.60
C ILE A 91 -8.53 -12.37 2.51
N GLY A 92 -8.27 -12.58 3.80
CA GLY A 92 -7.95 -11.52 4.75
C GLY A 92 -6.69 -10.76 4.37
N VAL A 93 -5.65 -11.46 3.92
CA VAL A 93 -4.43 -10.85 3.38
C VAL A 93 -4.75 -10.07 2.11
N LEU A 94 -5.50 -10.65 1.16
CA LEU A 94 -5.87 -9.98 -0.09
C LEU A 94 -6.61 -8.66 0.17
N ILE A 95 -7.58 -8.66 1.07
CA ILE A 95 -8.33 -7.45 1.44
C ILE A 95 -7.40 -6.43 2.13
N GLY A 96 -6.53 -6.89 3.04
CA GLY A 96 -5.53 -6.04 3.68
C GLY A 96 -4.60 -5.35 2.67
N VAL A 97 -4.15 -6.09 1.65
CA VAL A 97 -3.32 -5.56 0.56
C VAL A 97 -4.11 -4.54 -0.24
N TYR A 98 -5.34 -4.88 -0.66
CA TYR A 98 -6.19 -3.97 -1.42
C TYR A 98 -6.45 -2.64 -0.69
N CYS A 99 -6.57 -2.66 0.64
CA CYS A 99 -6.74 -1.45 1.44
C CYS A 99 -5.48 -0.57 1.52
N SER A 100 -4.28 -1.14 1.41
CA SER A 100 -3.01 -0.47 1.74
C SER A 100 -2.08 -0.23 0.54
N GLU A 101 -2.30 -0.93 -0.58
CA GLU A 101 -1.44 -0.92 -1.77
C GLU A 101 -1.36 0.47 -2.40
N GLY A 102 -2.49 1.16 -2.58
CA GLY A 102 -2.56 2.45 -3.26
C GLY A 102 -1.93 3.63 -2.51
N ILE A 103 -1.51 3.45 -1.25
CA ILE A 103 -0.96 4.54 -0.41
C ILE A 103 0.43 4.21 0.12
N SER A 104 0.63 3.01 0.67
CA SER A 104 1.87 2.61 1.37
C SER A 104 2.70 1.53 0.65
N GLY A 105 2.14 0.92 -0.40
CA GLY A 105 2.73 -0.25 -1.06
C GLY A 105 2.44 -1.59 -0.36
N ALA A 106 1.51 -1.60 0.62
CA ALA A 106 1.00 -2.79 1.30
C ALA A 106 2.07 -3.70 1.92
N ASN A 107 2.88 -3.18 2.84
CA ASN A 107 3.84 -4.04 3.53
C ASN A 107 3.14 -4.96 4.53
N LEU A 108 2.15 -4.43 5.27
CA LEU A 108 1.23 -5.13 6.20
C LEU A 108 1.87 -5.94 7.33
N ASN A 109 3.18 -6.10 7.28
CA ASN A 109 3.97 -7.01 8.06
C ASN A 109 5.37 -6.42 8.21
N THR A 110 5.85 -6.41 9.45
CA THR A 110 7.17 -5.94 9.85
C THR A 110 8.28 -6.64 9.07
N ALA A 111 8.13 -7.93 8.76
CA ALA A 111 9.10 -8.71 7.99
C ALA A 111 9.19 -8.24 6.52
N VAL A 112 8.05 -7.87 5.92
CA VAL A 112 7.99 -7.36 4.54
C VAL A 112 8.56 -5.94 4.48
N THR A 113 8.25 -5.11 5.48
CA THR A 113 8.87 -3.78 5.63
C THR A 113 10.40 -3.90 5.71
N LEU A 114 10.92 -4.84 6.51
CA LEU A 114 12.35 -5.12 6.59
C LEU A 114 12.93 -5.60 5.25
N ALA A 115 12.25 -6.52 4.57
CA ALA A 115 12.67 -6.98 3.25
C ALA A 115 12.76 -5.80 2.25
N HIS A 116 11.76 -4.91 2.23
CA HIS A 116 11.78 -3.71 1.40
C HIS A 116 12.89 -2.73 1.78
N CYS A 117 13.29 -2.64 3.05
CA CYS A 117 14.46 -1.88 3.47
C CYS A 117 15.77 -2.50 2.97
N VAL A 118 15.90 -3.84 3.04
CA VAL A 118 17.08 -4.56 2.54
C VAL A 118 17.21 -4.45 1.02
N TYR A 119 16.09 -4.53 0.29
CA TYR A 119 16.05 -4.34 -1.16
C TYR A 119 16.13 -2.88 -1.61
N GLY A 120 16.21 -1.92 -0.67
CA GLY A 120 16.33 -0.49 -0.99
C GLY A 120 15.06 0.16 -1.56
N ARG A 121 13.89 -0.50 -1.47
CA ARG A 121 12.60 0.07 -1.87
C ARG A 121 12.01 1.03 -0.83
N LEU A 122 12.42 0.89 0.44
CA LEU A 122 12.00 1.78 1.54
C LEU A 122 13.22 2.35 2.28
N PRO A 123 13.29 3.69 2.49
CA PRO A 123 14.36 4.28 3.30
C PRO A 123 14.26 3.81 4.76
N TRP A 124 15.41 3.41 5.33
CA TRP A 124 15.54 2.86 6.68
C TRP A 124 14.96 3.76 7.79
N TRP A 125 14.94 5.08 7.59
CA TRP A 125 14.36 6.02 8.55
C TRP A 125 12.82 5.91 8.66
N LYS A 126 12.14 5.43 7.62
CA LYS A 126 10.68 5.22 7.64
C LYS A 126 10.28 3.89 8.28
N ALA A 127 11.18 2.90 8.29
CA ALA A 127 10.93 1.56 8.80
C ALA A 127 10.32 1.52 10.21
N PRO A 128 10.86 2.22 11.24
CA PRO A 128 10.28 2.16 12.58
C PRO A 128 8.86 2.71 12.65
N GLY A 129 8.52 3.71 11.82
CA GLY A 129 7.15 4.25 11.75
C GLY A 129 6.14 3.21 11.27
N TYR A 130 6.52 2.43 10.25
CA TYR A 130 5.70 1.36 9.69
C TYR A 130 5.52 0.22 10.69
N MET A 131 6.61 -0.19 11.38
CA MET A 131 6.57 -1.25 12.38
C MET A 131 5.63 -0.91 13.54
N ILE A 132 5.66 0.33 14.03
CA ILE A 132 4.76 0.79 15.10
C ILE A 132 3.31 0.78 14.62
N SER A 133 3.02 1.29 13.41
CA SER A 133 1.65 1.28 12.88
C SER A 133 1.09 -0.13 12.67
N GLN A 134 1.92 -1.06 12.20
CA GLN A 134 1.52 -2.46 12.02
C GLN A 134 1.28 -3.16 13.36
N LEU A 135 2.15 -2.92 14.36
CA LEU A 135 1.97 -3.46 15.70
C LEU A 135 0.67 -2.96 16.34
N LEU A 136 0.39 -1.66 16.22
CA LEU A 136 -0.86 -1.07 16.72
C LEU A 136 -2.08 -1.64 15.97
N GLY A 137 -1.99 -1.82 14.65
CA GLY A 137 -3.07 -2.41 13.85
C GLY A 137 -3.38 -3.83 14.28
N ALA A 138 -2.34 -4.66 14.48
CA ALA A 138 -2.48 -6.02 14.96
C ALA A 138 -3.03 -6.09 16.39
N PHE A 139 -2.55 -5.21 17.28
CA PHE A 139 -3.04 -5.13 18.66
C PHE A 139 -4.53 -4.75 18.72
N CYS A 140 -4.95 -3.73 17.96
CA CYS A 140 -6.36 -3.34 17.88
C CYS A 140 -7.23 -4.45 17.27
N GLY A 141 -6.74 -5.14 16.24
CA GLY A 141 -7.45 -6.26 15.62
C GLY A 141 -7.67 -7.41 16.62
N ALA A 142 -6.62 -7.81 17.33
CA ALA A 142 -6.69 -8.84 18.37
C ALA A 142 -7.62 -8.42 19.52
N PHE A 143 -7.56 -7.15 19.95
CA PHE A 143 -8.42 -6.61 20.99
C PHE A 143 -9.91 -6.69 20.63
N ILE A 144 -10.29 -6.34 19.39
CA ILE A 144 -11.69 -6.45 18.95
C ILE A 144 -12.16 -7.90 18.96
N ILE A 145 -11.35 -8.83 18.48
CA ILE A 145 -11.72 -10.26 18.50
C ILE A 145 -11.87 -10.76 19.94
N TYR A 146 -11.01 -10.35 20.85
CA TYR A 146 -11.14 -10.68 22.27
C TYR A 146 -12.45 -10.14 22.86
N VAL A 147 -12.80 -8.87 22.59
CA VAL A 147 -14.06 -8.27 23.06
C VAL A 147 -15.27 -8.99 22.47
N MET A 148 -15.23 -9.35 21.19
CA MET A 148 -16.32 -10.11 20.54
C MET A 148 -16.47 -11.51 21.13
N GLN A 149 -15.35 -12.16 21.48
CA GLN A 149 -15.34 -13.52 22.02
C GLN A 149 -15.58 -13.56 23.54
N TYR A 150 -15.56 -12.42 24.22
CA TYR A 150 -15.74 -12.34 25.68
C TYR A 150 -17.03 -13.02 26.15
N GLN A 151 -18.10 -12.97 25.36
CA GLN A 151 -19.38 -13.63 25.70
C GLN A 151 -19.38 -15.15 25.55
N ASN A 152 -18.50 -15.71 24.71
CA ASN A 152 -18.38 -17.16 24.54
C ASN A 152 -17.40 -17.80 25.54
N LEU A 153 -16.58 -16.99 26.20
CA LEU A 153 -15.61 -17.45 27.21
C LEU A 153 -16.21 -17.56 28.62
N ASN A 154 -17.46 -17.11 28.83
CA ASN A 154 -18.11 -16.99 30.12
C ASN A 154 -19.47 -17.68 30.13
#